data_AF-A0A3M4AMI3-F1
#
_entry.id   AF-A0A3M4AMI3-F1
#
_cell.length_a   1.000
_cell.length_b   1.000
_cell.length_c   1.000
_cell.angle_alpha   90.00
_cell.angle_beta   90.00
_cell.angle_gamma   90.00
#
_symmetry.space_group_name_H-M   'P 1'
#
loop_
_entity.id
_entity.type
_entity.pdbx_description
1 polymer ?
#
loop_
_entity_poly.entity_id
_entity_poly.type
_entity_poly.pdbx_seq_one_letter_code
_entity_poly.pdbx_strand_id
1 'polypeptide(L)'
;YWSAIAEHYRLNLEVVNTEVDATFRFMSVDWDGQIRMDPSSSYAMQGLIGLKERFDVAFACDPDHDRHGIVTPSGGLLAPNNYLAVSIDYLFQNRPDWRADAAVGKTVVSSGLIDRVAARIGRRLYEVPVGFKWFADG
;
A
#
# COMPACT_ATOMS: atom_id res chain seq x y z
N TYR A 1 14.22 -8.80 -0.51
CA TYR A 1 14.38 -7.41 -1.00
C TYR A 1 14.69 -6.41 0.10
N TRP A 2 13.88 -6.31 1.16
CA TRP A 2 13.96 -5.21 2.15
C TRP A 2 15.33 -4.99 2.81
N SER A 3 16.02 -6.03 3.30
CA SER A 3 17.36 -5.87 3.90
C SER A 3 18.38 -5.31 2.92
N ALA A 4 18.33 -5.72 1.65
CA ALA A 4 19.22 -5.19 0.61
C ALA A 4 18.90 -3.73 0.26
N ILE A 5 17.62 -3.35 0.27
CA ILE A 5 17.19 -1.94 0.11
C ILE A 5 17.73 -1.09 1.28
N ALA A 6 17.60 -1.57 2.51
CA ALA A 6 18.09 -0.88 3.70
C ALA A 6 19.60 -0.65 3.63
N GLU A 7 20.37 -1.69 3.28
CA GLU A 7 21.82 -1.62 3.16
C GLU A 7 22.26 -0.69 2.02
N HIS A 8 21.71 -0.88 0.81
CA HIS A 8 22.11 -0.14 -0.38
C HIS A 8 21.87 1.37 -0.23
N TYR A 9 20.68 1.74 0.24
CA TYR A 9 20.29 3.14 0.41
C TYR A 9 20.65 3.71 1.79
N ARG A 10 21.26 2.92 2.67
CA ARG A 10 21.62 3.28 4.07
C ARG A 10 20.43 3.87 4.82
N LEU A 11 19.27 3.23 4.68
CA LEU A 11 18.03 3.64 5.34
C LEU A 11 18.02 3.13 6.78
N ASN A 12 17.46 3.93 7.68
CA ASN A 12 17.04 3.46 8.99
C ASN A 12 15.77 2.60 8.86
N LEU A 13 15.93 1.41 8.27
CA LEU A 13 14.86 0.47 7.99
C LEU A 13 15.13 -0.84 8.73
N GLU A 14 14.19 -1.23 9.59
CA GLU A 14 14.24 -2.48 10.36
C GLU A 14 13.26 -3.51 9.76
N VAL A 15 13.74 -4.72 9.50
CA VAL A 15 12.87 -5.86 9.20
C VAL A 15 12.52 -6.55 10.52
N VAL A 16 11.30 -6.28 11.02
CA VAL A 16 10.88 -6.68 12.37
C VAL A 16 10.65 -8.19 12.54
N ASN A 17 10.47 -8.93 11.45
CA ASN A 17 10.42 -10.38 11.44
C ASN A 17 11.18 -10.92 10.23
N THR A 18 12.17 -11.77 10.47
CA THR A 18 13.02 -12.39 9.43
C THR A 18 12.73 -13.88 9.25
N GLU A 19 11.73 -14.43 9.96
CA GLU A 19 11.35 -15.82 9.86
C GLU A 19 10.76 -16.15 8.48
N VAL A 20 11.23 -17.25 7.92
CA VAL A 20 10.67 -17.87 6.71
C VAL A 20 10.20 -19.26 7.11
N ASP A 21 8.89 -19.43 7.22
CA ASP A 21 8.25 -20.69 7.61
C ASP A 21 7.05 -20.95 6.69
N ALA A 22 7.06 -22.11 6.04
CA ALA A 22 5.99 -22.55 5.16
C ALA A 22 4.64 -22.75 5.88
N THR A 23 4.64 -22.89 7.21
CA THR A 23 3.40 -22.95 8.01
C THR A 23 2.89 -21.58 8.43
N PHE A 24 3.67 -20.50 8.22
CA PHE A 24 3.32 -19.13 8.62
C PHE A 24 2.90 -18.99 10.10
N ARG A 25 3.48 -19.80 11.01
CA ARG A 25 3.06 -19.87 12.42
C ARG A 25 3.26 -18.56 13.20
N PHE A 26 4.07 -17.66 12.66
CA PHE A 26 4.33 -16.34 13.22
C PHE A 26 3.19 -15.33 12.97
N MET A 27 2.25 -15.64 12.08
CA MET A 27 1.13 -14.76 11.76
C MET A 27 0.07 -14.77 12.84
N SER A 28 -0.52 -13.60 13.10
CA SER A 28 -1.85 -13.57 13.72
C SER A 28 -2.90 -14.08 12.73
N VAL A 29 -3.92 -14.75 13.25
CA VAL A 29 -5.04 -15.22 12.42
C VAL A 29 -5.86 -14.03 11.91
N ASP A 30 -6.40 -14.18 10.71
CA ASP A 30 -7.27 -13.20 10.07
C ASP A 30 -8.68 -13.21 10.71
N TRP A 31 -9.58 -12.35 10.25
CA TRP A 31 -10.91 -12.13 10.83
C TRP A 31 -11.78 -13.40 10.97
N ASP A 32 -11.51 -14.44 10.18
CA ASP A 32 -12.20 -15.73 10.18
C ASP A 32 -11.40 -16.87 10.85
N GLY A 33 -10.31 -16.53 11.53
CA GLY A 33 -9.44 -17.49 12.21
C GLY A 33 -8.48 -18.24 11.29
N GLN A 34 -8.44 -17.93 10.00
CA GLN A 34 -7.50 -18.54 9.06
C GLN A 34 -6.16 -17.80 9.05
N ILE A 35 -5.07 -18.52 8.74
CA ILE A 35 -3.78 -17.90 8.51
C ILE A 35 -3.78 -17.32 7.09
N ARG A 36 -3.73 -15.99 6.98
CA ARG A 36 -3.54 -15.25 5.72
C ARG A 36 -2.53 -14.14 5.88
N MET A 37 -1.67 -13.99 4.88
CA MET A 37 -0.67 -12.94 4.80
C MET A 37 -1.25 -11.73 4.06
N ASP A 38 -2.37 -11.20 4.54
CA ASP A 38 -3.04 -10.04 3.94
C ASP A 38 -2.54 -8.74 4.59
N PRO A 39 -1.72 -7.93 3.90
CA PRO A 39 -1.17 -6.70 4.47
C PRO A 39 -2.24 -5.61 4.67
N SER A 40 -3.45 -5.81 4.13
CA SER A 40 -4.57 -4.88 4.29
C SER A 40 -5.55 -5.28 5.39
N SER A 41 -5.40 -6.47 5.99
CA SER A 41 -6.22 -6.92 7.10
C SER A 41 -5.67 -6.43 8.44
N SER A 42 -6.50 -5.72 9.22
CA SER A 42 -6.12 -5.32 10.58
C SER A 42 -5.95 -6.51 11.53
N TYR A 43 -6.50 -7.68 11.21
CA TYR A 43 -6.37 -8.89 12.01
C TYR A 43 -5.03 -9.59 11.75
N ALA A 44 -4.65 -9.74 10.48
CA ALA A 44 -3.36 -10.31 10.09
C ALA A 44 -2.18 -9.38 10.44
N MET A 45 -2.41 -8.07 10.48
CA MET A 45 -1.37 -7.05 10.72
C MET A 45 -1.16 -6.69 12.19
N GLN A 46 -1.80 -7.38 13.15
CA GLN A 46 -1.74 -7.05 14.58
C GLN A 46 -0.30 -6.91 15.10
N GLY A 47 0.61 -7.81 14.69
CA GLY A 47 2.02 -7.74 15.08
C GLY A 47 2.67 -6.41 14.70
N LEU A 48 2.51 -5.96 13.45
CA LEU A 48 3.10 -4.69 13.00
C LEU A 48 2.37 -3.48 13.57
N ILE A 49 1.04 -3.52 13.66
CA ILE A 49 0.23 -2.45 14.27
C ILE A 49 0.62 -2.23 15.73
N GLY A 50 0.90 -3.31 16.48
CA GLY A 50 1.37 -3.25 17.86
C GLY A 50 2.74 -2.57 18.02
N LEU A 51 3.51 -2.46 16.94
CA LEU A 51 4.80 -1.77 16.90
C LEU A 51 4.73 -0.35 16.33
N LYS A 52 3.54 0.17 16.01
CA LYS A 52 3.38 1.45 15.29
C LYS A 52 4.07 2.65 15.93
N GLU A 53 4.19 2.68 17.26
CA GLU A 53 4.84 3.78 17.99
C GLU A 53 6.38 3.74 17.93
N ARG A 54 6.97 2.67 17.40
CA ARG A 54 8.44 2.54 17.23
C ARG A 54 8.97 3.17 15.95
N PHE A 55 8.09 3.47 14.99
CA PHE A 55 8.47 3.86 13.62
C PHE A 55 7.67 5.07 13.16
N ASP A 56 8.30 5.99 12.44
CA ASP A 56 7.58 7.10 11.78
C ASP A 56 6.57 6.57 10.74
N VAL A 57 6.96 5.51 10.04
CA VAL A 57 6.13 4.74 9.12
C VAL A 57 6.59 3.28 9.13
N ALA A 58 5.64 2.35 9.09
CA ALA A 58 5.90 0.94 8.88
C ALA A 58 5.01 0.41 7.75
N PHE A 59 5.40 -0.70 7.13
CA PHE A 59 4.63 -1.29 6.04
C PHE A 59 4.86 -2.80 5.94
N ALA A 60 3.93 -3.48 5.27
CA ALA A 60 4.04 -4.89 4.93
C ALA A 60 3.55 -5.14 3.49
N CYS A 61 3.95 -6.30 2.98
CA CYS A 61 3.47 -6.84 1.72
C CYS A 61 2.94 -8.26 1.96
N ASP A 62 2.16 -8.76 1.01
CA ASP A 62 1.86 -10.18 0.89
C ASP A 62 3.03 -10.98 0.28
N PRO A 63 2.96 -12.32 0.23
CA PRO A 63 4.11 -13.16 -0.13
C PRO A 63 4.66 -12.96 -1.55
N ASP A 64 3.83 -12.56 -2.50
CA ASP A 64 4.20 -12.23 -3.88
C ASP A 64 4.52 -10.74 -4.08
N HIS A 65 4.37 -9.93 -3.03
CA HIS A 65 4.83 -8.54 -2.94
C HIS A 65 4.17 -7.56 -3.92
N ASP A 66 2.97 -7.84 -4.43
CA ASP A 66 2.23 -6.93 -5.31
C ASP A 66 1.23 -6.04 -4.55
N ARG A 67 0.88 -6.40 -3.30
CA ARG A 67 0.05 -5.59 -2.40
C ARG A 67 0.87 -4.95 -1.28
N HIS A 68 0.30 -3.90 -0.68
CA HIS A 68 0.93 -3.13 0.38
C HIS A 68 -0.07 -2.75 1.47
N GLY A 69 0.42 -2.71 2.70
CA GLY A 69 -0.25 -2.17 3.88
C GLY A 69 0.63 -1.13 4.54
N ILE A 70 0.07 0.04 4.87
CA ILE A 70 0.82 1.17 5.44
C ILE A 70 0.35 1.42 6.86
N VAL A 71 1.27 1.47 7.81
CA VAL A 71 1.03 1.70 9.23
C VAL A 71 1.70 2.99 9.66
N THR A 72 0.96 3.84 10.39
CA THR A 72 1.49 5.06 11.00
C THR A 72 1.17 5.11 12.49
N PRO A 73 1.94 5.86 13.31
CA PRO A 73 1.65 6.01 14.73
C PRO A 73 0.22 6.51 15.00
N SER A 74 -0.21 7.55 14.28
CA SER A 74 -1.51 8.17 14.50
C SER A 74 -2.68 7.40 13.90
N GLY A 75 -2.48 6.74 12.75
CA GLY A 75 -3.55 6.10 11.98
C GLY A 75 -3.68 4.60 12.18
N GLY A 76 -2.70 3.93 12.80
CA GLY A 76 -2.59 2.48 12.71
C GLY A 76 -2.48 2.05 11.25
N LEU A 77 -3.15 0.97 10.86
CA LEU A 77 -3.23 0.54 9.46
C LEU A 77 -4.14 1.46 8.64
N LEU A 78 -3.58 2.10 7.62
CA LEU A 78 -4.34 2.98 6.73
C LEU A 78 -5.29 2.18 5.83
N ALA A 79 -6.51 2.71 5.65
CA ALA A 79 -7.43 2.17 4.66
C ALA A 79 -6.82 2.28 3.25
N PRO A 80 -6.80 1.20 2.43
CA PRO A 80 -6.14 1.21 1.12
C PRO A 80 -6.62 2.34 0.20
N ASN A 81 -7.93 2.61 0.16
CA ASN A 81 -8.49 3.71 -0.64
C ASN A 81 -7.97 5.10 -0.24
N ASN A 82 -7.69 5.32 1.05
CA ASN A 82 -7.13 6.60 1.51
C ASN A 82 -5.69 6.75 1.04
N TYR A 83 -4.89 5.69 1.15
CA TYR A 83 -3.52 5.70 0.68
C TYR A 83 -3.40 5.86 -0.84
N LEU A 84 -4.30 5.23 -1.62
CA LEU A 84 -4.38 5.43 -3.07
C LEU A 84 -4.64 6.91 -3.43
N ALA A 85 -5.59 7.57 -2.77
CA ALA A 85 -5.89 8.97 -3.02
C ALA A 85 -4.69 9.89 -2.71
N VAL A 86 -4.02 9.67 -1.58
CA VAL A 86 -2.81 10.42 -1.19
C VAL A 86 -1.66 10.16 -2.18
N SER A 87 -1.47 8.91 -2.61
CA SER A 87 -0.42 8.54 -3.56
C SER A 87 -0.61 9.21 -4.92
N ILE A 88 -1.85 9.21 -5.43
CA ILE A 88 -2.21 9.90 -6.68
C ILE A 88 -1.92 11.40 -6.55
N ASP A 89 -2.40 12.02 -5.47
CA ASP A 89 -2.19 13.45 -5.24
C ASP A 89 -0.70 13.83 -5.19
N TYR A 90 0.09 13.07 -4.42
CA TYR A 90 1.51 13.33 -4.26
C TYR A 90 2.27 13.11 -5.58
N LEU A 91 2.04 12.00 -6.28
CA LEU A 91 2.79 11.65 -7.49
C LEU A 91 2.60 12.68 -8.60
N PHE A 92 1.36 13.08 -8.90
CA PHE A 92 1.09 14.04 -9.97
C PHE A 92 1.61 15.46 -9.69
N GLN A 93 1.87 15.80 -8.43
CA GLN A 93 2.49 17.08 -8.04
C GLN A 93 4.02 17.01 -7.93
N ASN A 94 4.60 15.81 -7.83
CA ASN A 94 6.03 15.60 -7.56
C ASN A 94 6.73 14.78 -8.66
N ARG A 95 6.17 14.78 -9.87
CA ARG A 95 6.73 14.13 -11.07
C ARG A 95 6.69 15.10 -12.25
N PRO A 96 7.56 16.13 -12.28
CA PRO A 96 7.54 17.16 -13.33
C PRO A 96 7.79 16.61 -14.73
N ASP A 97 8.49 15.47 -14.83
CA ASP A 97 8.83 14.83 -16.11
C ASP A 97 7.73 13.90 -16.64
N TRP A 98 6.62 13.73 -15.92
CA TRP A 98 5.48 12.98 -16.44
C TRP A 98 4.84 13.71 -17.62
N ARG A 99 4.38 12.93 -18.60
CA ARG A 99 3.69 13.47 -19.76
C ARG A 99 2.52 14.36 -19.34
N ALA A 100 2.33 15.46 -20.08
CA ALA A 100 1.24 16.39 -19.82
C ALA A 100 -0.14 15.72 -19.92
N ASP A 101 -0.26 14.65 -20.70
CA ASP A 101 -1.49 13.88 -20.89
C ASP A 101 -1.57 12.59 -20.04
N ALA A 102 -0.62 12.36 -19.12
CA ALA A 102 -0.70 11.27 -18.16
C ALA A 102 -2.01 11.36 -17.33
N ALA A 103 -2.66 10.22 -17.12
CA ALA A 103 -4.00 10.13 -16.54
C ALA A 103 -4.04 9.24 -15.30
N VAL A 104 -5.11 9.36 -14.51
CA VAL A 104 -5.35 8.55 -13.32
C VAL A 104 -6.21 7.34 -13.69
N GLY A 105 -5.69 6.14 -13.49
CA GLY A 105 -6.47 4.89 -13.58
C GLY A 105 -7.16 4.58 -12.26
N LYS A 106 -8.45 4.22 -12.29
CA LYS A 106 -9.26 3.89 -11.10
C LYS A 106 -10.24 2.77 -11.42
N THR A 107 -10.40 1.78 -10.54
CA THR A 107 -11.50 0.82 -10.68
C THR A 107 -12.81 1.40 -10.15
N VAL A 108 -13.96 1.03 -10.74
CA VAL A 108 -15.29 1.59 -10.41
C VAL A 108 -15.71 1.43 -8.95
N VAL A 109 -15.11 0.47 -8.23
CA VAL A 109 -15.40 0.24 -6.80
C VAL A 109 -14.47 1.01 -5.86
N SER A 110 -13.46 1.71 -6.38
CA SER A 110 -12.56 2.54 -5.58
C SER A 110 -13.24 3.84 -5.13
N SER A 111 -12.73 4.43 -4.04
CA SER A 111 -13.34 5.59 -3.39
C SER A 111 -13.54 6.79 -4.32
N GLY A 112 -14.68 7.46 -4.17
CA GLY A 112 -15.02 8.75 -4.79
C GLY A 112 -14.05 9.89 -4.47
N LEU A 113 -13.18 9.69 -3.47
CA LEU A 113 -12.11 10.63 -3.13
C LEU A 113 -11.10 10.76 -4.27
N ILE A 114 -10.84 9.68 -5.02
CA ILE A 114 -9.90 9.68 -6.14
C ILE A 114 -10.40 10.61 -7.25
N ASP A 115 -11.70 10.62 -7.53
CA ASP A 115 -12.31 11.52 -8.52
C ASP A 115 -12.09 12.98 -8.16
N ARG A 116 -12.29 13.31 -6.88
CA ARG A 116 -12.09 14.68 -6.37
C ARG A 116 -10.62 15.09 -6.42
N VAL A 117 -9.71 14.18 -6.10
CA VAL A 117 -8.26 14.42 -6.23
C VAL A 117 -7.91 14.67 -7.69
N ALA A 118 -8.29 13.77 -8.61
CA ALA A 118 -8.01 13.89 -10.04
C ALA A 118 -8.54 15.21 -10.64
N ALA A 119 -9.77 15.59 -10.29
CA ALA A 119 -10.36 16.86 -10.70
C ALA A 119 -9.57 18.06 -10.16
N ARG A 120 -9.19 18.04 -8.87
CA ARG A 120 -8.42 19.14 -8.25
C ARG A 120 -7.05 19.34 -8.90
N ILE A 121 -6.36 18.26 -9.24
CA ILE A 121 -5.04 18.32 -9.90
C ILE A 121 -5.13 18.49 -11.43
N GLY A 122 -6.34 18.60 -11.98
CA GLY A 122 -6.57 18.83 -13.42
C GLY A 122 -6.18 17.65 -14.31
N ARG A 123 -6.28 16.41 -13.82
CA ARG A 123 -5.91 15.20 -14.58
C ARG A 123 -7.14 14.41 -15.00
N ARG A 124 -7.05 13.80 -16.19
CA ARG A 124 -8.10 12.91 -16.70
C ARG A 124 -8.18 11.65 -15.83
N LEU A 125 -9.38 11.24 -15.48
CA LEU A 125 -9.66 9.98 -14.78
C LEU A 125 -10.19 8.94 -15.78
N TYR A 126 -9.59 7.76 -15.79
CA TYR A 126 -10.07 6.58 -16.52
C TYR A 126 -10.61 5.57 -15.51
N GLU A 127 -11.94 5.49 -15.44
CA GLU A 127 -12.63 4.52 -14.61
C GLU A 127 -12.87 3.22 -15.38
N VAL A 128 -12.50 2.08 -14.78
CA VAL A 128 -12.56 0.75 -15.39
C VAL A 128 -13.25 -0.26 -14.47
N PRO A 129 -13.72 -1.42 -14.97
CA PRO A 129 -14.21 -2.49 -14.11
C PRO A 129 -13.14 -3.01 -13.14
N VAL A 130 -13.54 -3.84 -12.17
CA VAL A 130 -12.60 -4.48 -11.25
C VAL A 130 -11.60 -5.36 -12.01
N GLY A 131 -10.32 -5.23 -11.65
CA GLY A 131 -9.21 -6.03 -12.15
C GLY A 131 -8.05 -5.18 -12.66
N PHE A 132 -6.83 -5.49 -12.20
CA PHE A 132 -5.64 -4.72 -12.55
C PHE A 132 -5.26 -4.80 -14.03
N LYS A 133 -5.71 -5.84 -14.75
CA LYS A 133 -5.47 -6.05 -16.19
C LYS A 133 -5.81 -4.85 -17.08
N TRP A 134 -6.77 -4.01 -16.66
CA TRP A 134 -7.19 -2.84 -17.42
C TRP A 134 -6.16 -1.70 -17.45
N PHE A 135 -5.12 -1.77 -16.61
CA PHE A 135 -4.04 -0.78 -16.55
C PHE A 135 -2.76 -1.23 -17.28
N ALA A 136 -2.72 -2.45 -17.83
CA ALA A 136 -1.50 -3.01 -18.41
C ALA A 136 -1.06 -2.33 -19.72
N ASP A 137 -2.01 -1.90 -20.55
CA ASP A 137 -1.75 -1.24 -21.84
C ASP A 137 -1.54 0.29 -21.72
N GLY A 138 -1.66 0.83 -20.50
CA GLY A 138 -1.73 2.27 -20.21
C GLY A 138 -0.41 3.04 -20.25
#